data_AF-A0A382ZVJ1-F1
#
_entry.id   AF-A0A382ZVJ1-F1
#
_cell.length_a   1.000
_cell.length_b   1.000
_cell.length_c   1.000
_cell.angle_alpha   90.00
_cell.angle_beta   90.00
_cell.angle_gamma   90.00
#
_symmetry.space_group_name_H-M   'P 1'
#
loop_
_entity.id
_entity.type
_entity.pdbx_description
1 polymer ?
#
loop_
_entity_poly.entity_id
_entity_poly.type
_entity_poly.pdbx_seq_one_letter_code
_entity_poly.pdbx_strand_id
1 'polypeptide(L)'
;YTAGVGPSYYIGGIDAHRARGWTVADNTFINIASPAERVAEYAIHFWNKSGNVRITDNTIINSDRGIGLGMGNNGDVIGENEVINNRIVHTNKEHLFADVGISLESVSDTLVIDNIIYMTTSYPNAIEYRFPNTQNNIIMNNVTNRAIVSRDNGAALLSNNKQATTGDRLWLQFKHYFNQL
;
A
#
# COMPACT_ATOMS: atom_id res chain seq x y z
N TYR A 1 2.80 -16.30 -15.64
CA TYR A 1 3.81 -16.39 -16.71
C TYR A 1 4.27 -17.84 -16.83
N THR A 2 4.60 -18.31 -18.04
CA THR A 2 5.10 -19.68 -18.25
C THR A 2 6.43 -19.94 -17.53
N ALA A 3 7.23 -18.88 -17.31
CA ALA A 3 8.46 -18.93 -16.53
C ALA A 3 8.26 -18.79 -15.00
N GLY A 4 7.01 -18.66 -14.52
CA GLY A 4 6.72 -18.40 -13.11
C GLY A 4 7.04 -16.98 -12.60
N VAL A 5 7.70 -16.16 -13.42
CA VAL A 5 8.14 -14.79 -13.09
C VAL A 5 7.73 -13.80 -14.19
N GLY A 6 7.43 -12.55 -13.79
CA GLY A 6 7.14 -11.46 -14.73
C GLY A 6 8.37 -11.05 -15.54
N PRO A 7 8.21 -10.54 -16.77
CA PRO A 7 9.32 -10.21 -17.66
C PRO A 7 10.04 -8.91 -17.29
N SER A 8 9.47 -8.10 -16.39
CA SER A 8 9.96 -6.76 -16.03
C SER A 8 9.51 -6.37 -14.64
N TYR A 9 10.23 -5.42 -14.03
CA TYR A 9 9.80 -4.72 -12.81
C TYR A 9 8.56 -3.83 -13.05
N TYR A 10 8.28 -3.42 -14.29
CA TYR A 10 7.06 -2.67 -14.61
C TYR A 10 5.85 -3.63 -14.65
N ILE A 11 5.47 -4.11 -13.47
CA ILE A 11 4.38 -5.06 -13.26
C ILE A 11 3.62 -4.65 -12.01
N GLY A 12 2.30 -4.53 -12.15
CA GLY A 12 1.37 -4.13 -11.09
C GLY A 12 0.09 -4.96 -11.15
N GLY A 13 -0.83 -4.70 -10.22
CA GLY A 13 -2.16 -5.32 -10.22
C GLY A 13 -3.16 -4.45 -10.97
N ILE A 14 -3.58 -3.37 -10.32
CA ILE A 14 -4.34 -2.27 -10.92
C ILE A 14 -3.42 -1.07 -11.04
N ASP A 15 -3.27 -0.52 -12.24
CA ASP A 15 -2.59 0.75 -12.49
C ASP A 15 -3.52 1.66 -13.29
N ALA A 16 -4.05 2.69 -12.64
CA ALA A 16 -5.14 3.50 -13.13
C ALA A 16 -4.78 5.00 -13.21
N HIS A 17 -4.93 5.55 -14.40
CA HIS A 17 -4.77 6.97 -14.69
C HIS A 17 -6.10 7.64 -14.94
N ARG A 18 -6.26 8.88 -14.46
CA ARG A 18 -7.46 9.71 -14.67
C ARG A 18 -8.76 8.99 -14.25
N ALA A 19 -8.65 8.10 -13.27
CA ALA A 19 -9.74 7.27 -12.81
C ALA A 19 -10.39 7.92 -11.59
N ARG A 20 -11.71 8.12 -11.66
CA ARG A 20 -12.48 8.77 -10.60
C ARG A 20 -13.70 7.98 -10.20
N GLY A 21 -14.05 7.98 -8.91
CA GLY A 21 -15.23 7.31 -8.39
C GLY A 21 -15.15 5.78 -8.42
N TRP A 22 -13.94 5.23 -8.51
CA TRP A 22 -13.73 3.78 -8.55
C TRP A 22 -13.76 3.20 -7.14
N THR A 23 -14.36 2.01 -7.04
CA THR A 23 -14.25 1.16 -5.85
C THR A 23 -13.45 -0.09 -6.21
N VAL A 24 -12.41 -0.37 -5.44
CA VAL A 24 -11.65 -1.63 -5.47
C VAL A 24 -11.86 -2.29 -4.12
N ALA A 25 -12.71 -3.31 -4.06
CA ALA A 25 -13.08 -3.97 -2.81
C ALA A 25 -13.04 -5.49 -2.91
N ASP A 26 -12.72 -6.14 -1.78
CA ASP A 26 -12.76 -7.59 -1.61
C ASP A 26 -11.87 -8.40 -2.57
N ASN A 27 -10.76 -7.81 -3.04
CA ASN A 27 -9.82 -8.50 -3.93
C ASN A 27 -8.62 -9.07 -3.17
N THR A 28 -7.97 -10.06 -3.78
CA THR A 28 -6.68 -10.58 -3.31
C THR A 28 -5.60 -10.40 -4.39
N PHE A 29 -4.50 -9.73 -4.04
CA PHE A 29 -3.31 -9.56 -4.89
C PHE A 29 -2.13 -10.29 -4.26
N ILE A 30 -1.40 -11.09 -5.04
CA ILE A 30 -0.36 -11.99 -4.52
C ILE A 30 0.89 -11.94 -5.40
N ASN A 31 2.06 -11.83 -4.77
CA ASN A 31 3.37 -11.98 -5.40
C ASN A 31 3.62 -11.03 -6.60
N ILE A 32 3.21 -9.78 -6.48
CA ILE A 32 3.59 -8.73 -7.43
C ILE A 32 4.94 -8.17 -6.96
N ALA A 33 6.01 -8.83 -7.36
CA ALA A 33 7.36 -8.52 -6.94
C ALA A 33 8.31 -8.50 -8.13
N SER A 34 9.30 -7.63 -8.05
CA SER A 34 10.24 -7.42 -9.13
C SER A 34 11.21 -8.58 -9.27
N PRO A 35 11.48 -9.05 -10.50
CA PRO A 35 12.51 -10.05 -10.73
C PRO A 35 13.93 -9.50 -10.54
N ALA A 36 14.17 -8.21 -10.77
CA ALA A 36 15.50 -7.60 -10.79
C ALA A 36 15.47 -6.06 -10.84
N GLU A 37 16.62 -5.43 -10.56
CA GLU A 37 16.97 -4.01 -10.78
C GLU A 37 16.24 -2.97 -9.92
N ARG A 38 14.90 -2.98 -9.90
CA ARG A 38 14.06 -1.94 -9.32
C ARG A 38 12.83 -2.53 -8.66
N VAL A 39 12.17 -1.75 -7.80
CA VAL A 39 10.87 -2.09 -7.19
C VAL A 39 9.80 -2.33 -8.25
N ALA A 40 8.92 -3.32 -8.05
CA ALA A 40 7.76 -3.53 -8.91
C ALA A 40 6.67 -2.46 -8.71
N GLU A 41 5.67 -2.35 -9.59
CA GLU A 41 4.52 -1.44 -9.38
C GLU A 41 3.67 -1.84 -8.17
N TYR A 42 2.79 -0.93 -7.74
CA TYR A 42 1.86 -1.22 -6.65
C TYR A 42 0.90 -2.35 -7.05
N ALA A 43 0.43 -3.12 -6.07
CA ALA A 43 -0.69 -4.02 -6.28
C ALA A 43 -1.96 -3.24 -6.68
N ILE A 44 -2.18 -2.07 -6.09
CA ILE A 44 -3.25 -1.13 -6.46
C ILE A 44 -2.65 0.27 -6.56
N HIS A 45 -2.67 0.88 -7.75
CA HIS A 45 -2.15 2.21 -8.03
C HIS A 45 -3.20 3.07 -8.71
N PHE A 46 -3.51 4.22 -8.11
CA PHE A 46 -4.24 5.30 -8.77
C PHE A 46 -3.36 6.54 -8.78
N TRP A 47 -3.19 7.17 -9.94
CA TRP A 47 -2.40 8.39 -10.08
C TRP A 47 -2.83 9.21 -11.29
N ASN A 48 -2.17 10.36 -11.51
CA ASN A 48 -2.39 11.24 -12.67
C ASN A 48 -3.86 11.67 -12.84
N LYS A 49 -4.27 12.71 -12.12
CA LYS A 49 -5.63 13.28 -12.14
C LYS A 49 -6.72 12.27 -11.77
N SER A 50 -6.41 11.35 -10.87
CA SER A 50 -7.37 10.41 -10.28
C SER A 50 -8.00 11.02 -9.02
N GLY A 51 -9.03 10.38 -8.44
CA GLY A 51 -9.70 10.93 -7.24
C GLY A 51 -11.03 10.30 -6.87
N ASN A 52 -11.51 10.55 -5.65
CA ASN A 52 -12.72 9.94 -5.09
C ASN A 52 -12.68 8.40 -5.22
N VAL A 53 -11.53 7.80 -4.93
CA VAL A 53 -11.34 6.34 -5.02
C VAL A 53 -11.54 5.69 -3.66
N ARG A 54 -12.19 4.53 -3.64
CA ARG A 54 -12.44 3.73 -2.45
C ARG A 54 -11.75 2.38 -2.59
N ILE A 55 -10.71 2.14 -1.81
CA ILE A 55 -9.90 0.92 -1.80
C ILE A 55 -10.12 0.25 -0.44
N THR A 56 -10.99 -0.75 -0.38
CA THR A 56 -11.41 -1.32 0.91
C THR A 56 -11.36 -2.84 0.95
N ASP A 57 -11.11 -3.40 2.14
CA ASP A 57 -11.26 -4.85 2.38
C ASP A 57 -10.39 -5.77 1.50
N ASN A 58 -9.38 -5.21 0.81
CA ASN A 58 -8.49 -6.00 -0.05
C ASN A 58 -7.40 -6.67 0.78
N THR A 59 -6.91 -7.80 0.28
CA THR A 59 -5.76 -8.52 0.83
C THR A 59 -4.60 -8.50 -0.17
N ILE A 60 -3.45 -8.00 0.25
CA ILE A 60 -2.23 -7.89 -0.56
C ILE A 60 -1.13 -8.70 0.11
N ILE A 61 -0.56 -9.68 -0.60
CA ILE A 61 0.37 -10.66 -0.04
C ILE A 61 1.66 -10.67 -0.86
N ASN A 62 2.78 -10.42 -0.18
CA ASN A 62 4.13 -10.49 -0.72
C ASN A 62 4.31 -9.70 -2.02
N SER A 63 3.67 -8.53 -2.13
CA SER A 63 3.92 -7.59 -3.22
C SER A 63 4.94 -6.54 -2.78
N ASP A 64 5.82 -6.13 -3.68
CA ASP A 64 6.87 -5.15 -3.38
C ASP A 64 6.28 -3.83 -2.88
N ARG A 65 5.22 -3.36 -3.52
CA ARG A 65 4.43 -2.20 -3.10
C ARG A 65 2.96 -2.57 -2.96
N GLY A 66 2.33 -2.13 -1.87
CA GLY A 66 0.92 -2.45 -1.60
C GLY A 66 -0.06 -1.55 -2.36
N ILE A 67 -0.41 -0.41 -1.76
CA ILE A 67 -1.37 0.56 -2.31
C ILE A 67 -0.66 1.89 -2.54
N GLY A 68 -0.77 2.44 -3.75
CA GLY A 68 -0.24 3.74 -4.11
C GLY A 68 -1.37 4.67 -4.51
N LEU A 69 -1.46 5.81 -3.84
CA LEU A 69 -2.19 6.96 -4.35
C LEU A 69 -1.17 8.03 -4.74
N GLY A 70 -1.23 8.40 -6.00
CA GLY A 70 -0.36 9.37 -6.63
C GLY A 70 1.03 8.85 -6.99
N MET A 71 1.86 9.75 -7.52
CA MET A 71 3.23 9.45 -7.96
C MET A 71 4.07 10.74 -8.06
N GLY A 72 5.05 10.89 -7.18
CA GLY A 72 5.92 12.07 -7.13
C GLY A 72 5.15 13.38 -6.91
N ASN A 73 5.68 14.46 -7.48
CA ASN A 73 5.07 15.80 -7.42
C ASN A 73 3.95 16.04 -8.46
N ASN A 74 3.83 15.18 -9.48
CA ASN A 74 3.01 15.44 -10.67
C ASN A 74 1.90 14.41 -10.93
N GLY A 75 1.92 13.27 -10.24
CA GLY A 75 0.88 12.26 -10.32
C GLY A 75 -0.12 12.46 -9.19
N ASP A 76 -1.00 13.44 -9.30
CA ASP A 76 -1.94 13.81 -8.25
C ASP A 76 -3.13 12.85 -8.12
N VAL A 77 -3.63 12.74 -6.88
CA VAL A 77 -4.94 12.15 -6.55
C VAL A 77 -5.65 13.08 -5.58
N ILE A 78 -6.82 13.59 -5.97
CA ILE A 78 -7.51 14.66 -5.24
C ILE A 78 -8.97 14.27 -5.03
N GLY A 79 -9.50 14.50 -3.84
CA GLY A 79 -10.90 14.29 -3.49
C GLY A 79 -11.08 13.37 -2.29
N GLU A 80 -12.32 12.98 -2.01
CA GLU A 80 -12.69 12.14 -0.86
C GLU A 80 -12.26 10.69 -1.10
N ASN A 81 -10.96 10.41 -0.95
CA ASN A 81 -10.41 9.09 -1.15
C ASN A 81 -10.41 8.29 0.16
N GLU A 82 -10.58 6.98 0.04
CA GLU A 82 -10.64 6.07 1.17
C GLU A 82 -9.76 4.85 0.93
N VAL A 83 -8.87 4.57 1.88
CA VAL A 83 -8.06 3.36 1.96
C VAL A 83 -8.36 2.73 3.31
N ILE A 84 -9.33 1.81 3.35
CA ILE A 84 -9.96 1.36 4.61
C ILE A 84 -9.93 -0.16 4.75
N ASN A 85 -9.55 -0.66 5.92
CA ASN A 85 -9.62 -2.10 6.29
C ASN A 85 -8.88 -3.05 5.31
N ASN A 86 -7.83 -2.57 4.64
CA ASN A 86 -7.00 -3.44 3.79
C ASN A 86 -5.97 -4.18 4.65
N ARG A 87 -5.58 -5.37 4.17
CA ARG A 87 -4.60 -6.25 4.82
C ARG A 87 -3.40 -6.41 3.91
N ILE A 88 -2.25 -5.90 4.34
CA ILE A 88 -1.02 -5.94 3.54
C ILE A 88 0.03 -6.72 4.33
N VAL A 89 0.46 -7.86 3.79
CA VAL A 89 1.45 -8.74 4.44
C VAL A 89 2.59 -9.01 3.48
N HIS A 90 3.82 -8.67 3.85
CA HIS A 90 5.03 -9.00 3.09
C HIS A 90 6.02 -9.74 3.98
N THR A 91 6.08 -11.06 3.83
CA THR A 91 6.95 -11.94 4.61
C THR A 91 7.99 -12.69 3.78
N ASN A 92 7.85 -12.69 2.45
CA ASN A 92 8.85 -13.28 1.57
C ASN A 92 10.15 -12.46 1.60
N LYS A 93 11.23 -13.06 2.12
CA LYS A 93 12.54 -12.40 2.21
C LYS A 93 13.34 -12.47 0.90
N GLU A 94 12.91 -13.29 -0.05
CA GLU A 94 13.53 -13.41 -1.37
C GLU A 94 13.14 -12.25 -2.29
N HIS A 95 12.12 -11.46 -1.94
CA HIS A 95 11.74 -10.24 -2.66
C HIS A 95 12.67 -9.09 -2.28
N LEU A 96 13.81 -9.01 -2.97
CA LEU A 96 14.91 -8.08 -2.65
C LEU A 96 14.58 -6.60 -2.87
N PHE A 97 13.51 -6.30 -3.62
CA PHE A 97 13.10 -4.95 -3.98
C PHE A 97 11.83 -4.49 -3.26
N ALA A 98 11.48 -5.15 -2.16
CA ALA A 98 10.33 -4.78 -1.35
C ALA A 98 10.41 -3.34 -0.85
N ASP A 99 9.26 -2.69 -0.84
CA ASP A 99 9.06 -1.27 -0.56
C ASP A 99 7.75 -1.12 0.24
N VAL A 100 7.22 0.10 0.32
CA VAL A 100 6.14 0.54 1.20
C VAL A 100 4.82 -0.24 1.04
N GLY A 101 4.11 -0.40 2.16
CA GLY A 101 2.76 -0.95 2.18
C GLY A 101 1.72 0.00 1.58
N ILE A 102 1.66 1.26 2.06
CA ILE A 102 0.78 2.31 1.51
C ILE A 102 1.60 3.58 1.25
N SER A 103 1.53 4.14 0.05
CA SER A 103 2.14 5.43 -0.28
C SER A 103 1.08 6.46 -0.67
N LEU A 104 1.19 7.67 -0.11
CA LEU A 104 0.47 8.86 -0.54
C LEU A 104 1.46 9.88 -1.10
N GLU A 105 1.39 10.19 -2.39
CA GLU A 105 2.31 11.11 -3.08
C GLU A 105 1.55 12.18 -3.86
N SER A 106 1.63 13.43 -3.41
CA SER A 106 0.79 14.54 -3.92
C SER A 106 -0.71 14.24 -3.87
N VAL A 107 -1.17 13.78 -2.70
CA VAL A 107 -2.57 13.34 -2.48
C VAL A 107 -3.27 14.19 -1.42
N SER A 108 -4.50 14.62 -1.68
CA SER A 108 -5.30 15.35 -0.70
C SER A 108 -6.57 14.61 -0.26
N ASP A 109 -7.11 15.05 0.89
CA ASP A 109 -8.44 14.72 1.40
C ASP A 109 -8.69 13.20 1.52
N THR A 110 -7.65 12.46 1.91
CA THR A 110 -7.67 10.99 1.95
C THR A 110 -7.75 10.45 3.37
N LEU A 111 -8.60 9.45 3.55
CA LEU A 111 -8.71 8.66 4.76
C LEU A 111 -7.93 7.34 4.60
N VAL A 112 -6.95 7.10 5.48
CA VAL A 112 -6.22 5.82 5.59
C VAL A 112 -6.52 5.23 6.97
N ILE A 113 -7.50 4.33 7.04
CA ILE A 113 -8.14 3.93 8.30
C ILE A 113 -8.17 2.41 8.46
N ASP A 114 -7.91 1.91 9.69
CA ASP A 114 -8.12 0.51 10.09
C ASP A 114 -7.35 -0.52 9.23
N ASN A 115 -6.33 -0.09 8.47
CA ASN A 115 -5.51 -1.03 7.69
C ASN A 115 -4.55 -1.77 8.60
N ILE A 116 -4.25 -3.01 8.23
CA ILE A 116 -3.26 -3.83 8.91
C ILE A 116 -2.10 -4.11 7.97
N ILE A 117 -0.89 -3.67 8.34
CA ILE A 117 0.30 -3.78 7.51
C ILE A 117 1.41 -4.49 8.29
N TYR A 118 1.88 -5.61 7.75
CA TYR A 118 2.92 -6.41 8.37
C TYR A 118 4.01 -6.80 7.39
N MET A 119 5.21 -6.30 7.61
CA MET A 119 6.35 -6.46 6.69
C MET A 119 7.59 -6.95 7.43
N THR A 120 8.14 -8.09 7.04
CA THR A 120 9.43 -8.61 7.55
C THR A 120 10.58 -8.37 6.58
N THR A 121 10.33 -7.68 5.47
CA THR A 121 11.34 -7.20 4.53
C THR A 121 12.22 -6.13 5.17
N SER A 122 13.27 -5.70 4.47
CA SER A 122 14.20 -4.67 4.97
C SER A 122 13.60 -3.25 4.95
N TYR A 123 12.54 -3.01 4.17
CA TYR A 123 11.97 -1.66 4.04
C TYR A 123 11.39 -1.15 5.37
N PRO A 124 11.73 0.08 5.81
CA PRO A 124 11.46 0.51 7.18
C PRO A 124 10.04 1.06 7.42
N ASN A 125 9.31 1.41 6.35
CA ASN A 125 8.07 2.17 6.45
C ASN A 125 6.87 1.35 5.93
N ALA A 126 5.81 1.27 6.73
CA ALA A 126 4.53 0.67 6.33
C ALA A 126 3.67 1.67 5.56
N ILE A 127 3.64 2.93 6.01
CA ILE A 127 2.87 4.00 5.37
C ILE A 127 3.79 5.21 5.21
N GLU A 128 3.84 5.74 4.00
CA GLU A 128 4.52 6.99 3.68
C GLU A 128 3.52 8.00 3.14
N TYR A 129 3.74 9.26 3.49
CA TYR A 129 3.02 10.39 2.91
C TYR A 129 4.04 11.46 2.56
N ARG A 130 4.08 11.82 1.27
CA ARG A 130 5.22 12.48 0.65
C ARG A 130 4.83 13.70 -0.15
N PHE A 131 5.73 14.67 -0.21
CA PHE A 131 5.64 15.89 -0.99
C PHE A 131 4.66 16.95 -0.42
N PRO A 132 4.93 18.25 -0.62
CA PRO A 132 4.13 19.32 -0.04
C PRO A 132 2.65 19.31 -0.41
N ASN A 133 2.28 18.75 -1.57
CA ASN A 133 0.89 18.66 -2.02
C ASN A 133 0.11 17.55 -1.31
N THR A 134 0.76 16.71 -0.51
CA THR A 134 0.08 15.71 0.31
C THR A 134 -0.45 16.36 1.58
N GLN A 135 -1.74 16.69 1.59
CA GLN A 135 -2.37 17.51 2.64
C GLN A 135 -3.78 17.03 2.99
N ASN A 136 -4.33 17.49 4.12
CA ASN A 136 -5.70 17.14 4.57
C ASN A 136 -5.96 15.63 4.71
N ASN A 137 -4.90 14.83 4.86
CA ASN A 137 -5.02 13.39 4.99
C ASN A 137 -5.17 13.00 6.47
N ILE A 138 -5.98 11.99 6.76
CA ILE A 138 -6.13 11.41 8.09
C ILE A 138 -5.66 9.97 8.03
N ILE A 139 -4.63 9.66 8.82
CA ILE A 139 -4.09 8.30 8.96
C ILE A 139 -4.40 7.85 10.38
N MET A 140 -5.39 6.98 10.55
CA MET A 140 -5.83 6.60 11.89
C MET A 140 -6.18 5.13 12.08
N ASN A 141 -6.03 4.65 13.32
CA ASN A 141 -6.35 3.28 13.74
C ASN A 141 -5.64 2.16 12.95
N ASN A 142 -4.63 2.48 12.14
CA ASN A 142 -3.88 1.45 11.42
C ASN A 142 -3.00 0.67 12.39
N VAL A 143 -2.80 -0.62 12.10
CA VAL A 143 -1.92 -1.50 12.87
C VAL A 143 -0.73 -1.87 11.99
N THR A 144 0.46 -1.36 12.31
CA THR A 144 1.67 -1.55 11.49
C THR A 144 2.84 -2.06 12.30
N ASN A 145 3.66 -2.97 11.77
CA ASN A 145 4.94 -3.34 12.43
C ASN A 145 6.14 -2.47 11.99
N ARG A 146 5.90 -1.57 11.03
CA ARG A 146 6.85 -0.61 10.44
C ARG A 146 6.35 0.82 10.60
N ALA A 147 7.20 1.80 10.34
CA ALA A 147 6.90 3.20 10.61
C ALA A 147 5.76 3.75 9.73
N ILE A 148 5.02 4.70 10.28
CA ILE A 148 4.15 5.62 9.54
C ILE A 148 4.89 6.96 9.56
N VAL A 149 5.32 7.46 8.41
CA VAL A 149 6.29 8.57 8.38
C VAL A 149 6.01 9.57 7.27
N SER A 150 6.16 10.85 7.63
CA SER A 150 6.25 11.95 6.66
C SER A 150 7.59 11.90 5.95
N ARG A 151 7.60 12.05 4.63
CA ARG A 151 8.81 12.30 3.87
C ARG A 151 8.59 13.49 2.95
N ASP A 152 9.68 14.13 2.53
CA ASP A 152 9.63 15.16 1.49
C ASP A 152 8.59 16.28 1.76
N ASN A 153 8.31 16.58 3.03
CA ASN A 153 7.33 17.56 3.51
C ASN A 153 5.84 17.21 3.29
N GLY A 154 5.48 15.92 3.18
CA GLY A 154 4.08 15.50 3.19
C GLY A 154 3.40 15.68 4.56
N ALA A 155 2.12 16.02 4.57
CA ALA A 155 1.34 16.26 5.77
C ALA A 155 0.15 15.30 5.92
N ALA A 156 -0.08 14.85 7.15
CA ALA A 156 -1.24 14.07 7.56
C ALA A 156 -1.50 14.26 9.06
N LEU A 157 -2.76 14.17 9.48
CA LEU A 157 -3.15 14.02 10.88
C LEU A 157 -3.08 12.54 11.27
N LEU A 158 -2.26 12.21 12.25
CA LEU A 158 -2.13 10.86 12.78
C LEU A 158 -2.92 10.73 14.08
N SER A 159 -3.73 9.67 14.21
CA SER A 159 -4.49 9.39 15.43
C SER A 159 -4.61 7.89 15.68
N ASN A 160 -4.39 7.44 16.91
CA ASN A 160 -4.63 6.05 17.35
C ASN A 160 -3.99 4.92 16.50
N ASN A 161 -2.97 5.21 15.69
CA ASN A 161 -2.21 4.17 15.00
C ASN A 161 -1.40 3.35 16.01
N LYS A 162 -1.37 2.03 15.84
CA LYS A 162 -0.77 1.10 16.78
C LYS A 162 0.39 0.36 16.13
N GLN A 163 1.44 0.17 16.89
CA GLN A 163 2.51 -0.73 16.47
C GLN A 163 2.08 -2.19 16.73
N ALA A 164 2.18 -3.04 15.71
CA ALA A 164 1.83 -4.45 15.80
C ALA A 164 2.71 -5.17 16.83
N THR A 165 2.07 -5.79 17.81
CA THR A 165 2.71 -6.57 18.88
C THR A 165 2.99 -8.01 18.43
N THR A 166 3.76 -8.76 19.21
CA THR A 166 4.02 -10.20 18.94
C THR A 166 2.74 -11.03 18.84
N GLY A 167 1.66 -10.66 19.54
CA GLY A 167 0.36 -11.32 19.45
C GLY A 167 -0.34 -11.09 18.10
N ASP A 168 -0.24 -9.86 17.57
CA ASP A 168 -0.79 -9.51 16.26
C ASP A 168 -0.09 -10.29 15.13
N ARG A 169 1.21 -10.60 15.30
CA ARG A 169 2.00 -11.40 14.35
C ARG A 169 1.42 -12.80 14.17
N LEU A 170 0.98 -13.44 15.26
CA LEU A 170 0.41 -14.79 15.22
C LEU A 170 -0.91 -14.79 14.47
N TRP A 171 -1.81 -13.84 14.74
CA TRP A 171 -3.10 -13.75 14.05
C TRP A 171 -2.95 -13.44 12.55
N LEU A 172 -1.98 -12.60 12.18
CA LEU A 172 -1.66 -12.32 10.78
C LEU A 172 -1.13 -13.55 10.04
N GLN A 173 -0.37 -14.41 10.73
CA GLN A 173 0.09 -15.69 10.21
C GLN A 173 -1.04 -16.73 10.13
N PHE A 174 -1.95 -16.79 11.10
CA PHE A 174 -3.05 -17.77 11.10
C PHE A 174 -3.97 -17.64 9.87
N LYS A 175 -4.32 -16.42 9.42
CA LYS A 175 -5.12 -16.25 8.18
C LYS A 175 -4.34 -16.59 6.89
N HIS A 176 -3.01 -16.44 6.90
CA HIS A 176 -2.17 -16.79 5.75
C HIS A 176 -2.21 -18.29 5.44
N TYR A 177 -2.25 -19.15 6.48
CA TYR A 177 -2.24 -20.61 6.31
C TYR A 177 -3.59 -21.22 5.91
N PHE A 178 -4.72 -20.60 6.26
CA PHE A 178 -6.04 -21.14 5.90
C PHE A 178 -6.52 -20.78 4.49
N ASN A 179 -5.97 -19.72 3.88
CA ASN A 179 -6.30 -19.34 2.50
C ASN A 179 -5.41 -20.03 1.44
N GLN A 180 -4.59 -21.00 1.85
CA GLN A 180 -3.81 -21.87 0.96
C GLN A 180 -4.26 -23.34 1.01
N LEU A 181 -5.39 -23.63 1.65
CA LEU A 181 -6.13 -24.90 1.60
C LEU A 181 -7.37 -24.73 0.73
#